data_AF-A0A2G6BCM5-F1
#
_entry.id   AF-A0A2G6BCM5-F1
#
_cell.length_a   1.000
_cell.length_b   1.000
_cell.length_c   1.000
_cell.angle_alpha   90.00
_cell.angle_beta   90.00
_cell.angle_gamma   90.00
#
_symmetry.space_group_name_H-M   'P 1'
#
loop_
_entity.id
_entity.type
_entity.pdbx_description
1 polymer ?
#
loop_
_entity_poly.entity_id
_entity_poly.type
_entity_poly.pdbx_seq_one_letter_code
_entity_poly.pdbx_strand_id
1 'polypeptide(L)'
;MWEGKKLPKLTSNHQEYEVKLGKHIIFFNKNYRYIFIINELVLGVIFIVGSVFFFFESLKTAGIILFVVGSAQLFIRPILKILHATTLRKINQANQRYEMMD
;
A
#
# COMPACT_ATOMS: atom_id res chain seq x y z
N MET A 1 37.57 -27.58 -10.70
CA MET A 1 37.45 -26.31 -9.95
C MET A 1 36.00 -25.86 -10.09
N TRP A 2 35.15 -26.25 -9.14
CA TRP A 2 33.70 -25.97 -9.16
C TRP A 2 33.43 -24.88 -8.13
N GLU A 3 33.03 -23.68 -8.56
CA GLU A 3 32.44 -22.68 -7.67
C GLU A 3 30.93 -22.63 -7.89
N GLY A 4 30.20 -23.17 -6.91
CA GLY A 4 28.75 -23.18 -6.88
C GLY A 4 28.21 -21.76 -6.72
N LYS A 5 27.56 -21.25 -7.77
CA LYS A 5 26.72 -20.05 -7.68
C LYS A 5 25.54 -20.37 -6.75
N LYS A 6 25.58 -19.89 -5.51
CA LYS A 6 24.49 -20.03 -4.55
C LYS A 6 23.27 -19.25 -5.06
N LEU A 7 22.25 -19.96 -5.52
CA LEU A 7 20.94 -19.38 -5.80
C LEU A 7 20.33 -18.82 -4.50
N PRO A 8 19.69 -17.63 -4.53
CA PRO A 8 19.04 -17.08 -3.35
C PRO A 8 17.89 -17.99 -2.90
N LYS A 9 17.93 -18.42 -1.64
CA LYS A 9 16.84 -19.20 -1.01
C LYS A 9 15.60 -18.33 -0.88
N LEU A 10 14.53 -18.68 -1.61
CA LEU A 10 13.21 -18.11 -1.45
C LEU A 10 12.47 -18.88 -0.36
N THR A 11 12.44 -18.35 0.86
CA THR A 11 11.77 -18.97 2.00
C THR A 11 10.42 -18.30 2.29
N SER A 12 9.34 -19.04 2.01
CA SER A 12 8.05 -19.18 2.75
C SER A 12 7.22 -17.91 3.07
N ASN A 13 6.04 -17.70 2.45
CA ASN A 13 4.69 -18.15 2.92
C ASN A 13 4.14 -17.25 4.06
N HIS A 14 2.91 -16.70 4.13
CA HIS A 14 1.57 -16.87 3.56
C HIS A 14 0.89 -15.48 3.51
N GLN A 15 -0.25 -15.39 2.80
CA GLN A 15 -1.26 -14.30 2.71
C GLN A 15 -1.24 -13.58 1.36
N GLU A 16 -1.87 -14.24 0.39
CA GLU A 16 -2.36 -13.66 -0.85
C GLU A 16 -3.42 -12.60 -0.54
N TYR A 17 -3.01 -11.33 -0.57
CA TYR A 17 -3.71 -10.32 -1.35
C TYR A 17 -2.67 -9.52 -2.15
N GLU A 18 -2.91 -9.52 -3.45
CA GLU A 18 -2.19 -9.01 -4.60
C GLU A 18 -1.74 -7.54 -4.51
N VAL A 19 -0.50 -7.29 -4.06
CA VAL A 19 0.46 -6.41 -4.73
C VAL A 19 1.84 -6.96 -4.36
N LYS A 20 2.57 -7.55 -5.32
CA LYS A 20 3.98 -7.90 -5.13
C LYS A 20 4.74 -6.63 -4.79
N LEU A 21 4.95 -6.36 -3.50
CA LEU A 21 5.96 -5.43 -2.99
C LEU A 21 7.31 -6.02 -3.37
N GLY A 22 7.70 -5.77 -4.62
CA GLY A 22 8.91 -6.27 -5.23
C GLY A 22 10.11 -5.67 -4.52
N LYS A 23 10.83 -6.50 -3.75
CA LYS A 23 12.29 -6.52 -3.58
C LYS A 23 13.04 -5.21 -3.31
N HIS A 24 12.35 -4.15 -2.90
CA HIS A 24 12.92 -3.02 -2.19
C HIS A 24 12.16 -2.90 -0.88
N ILE A 25 12.76 -3.49 0.15
CA ILE A 25 12.34 -3.33 1.53
C ILE A 25 12.60 -1.86 1.86
N ILE A 26 11.65 -0.98 1.57
CA ILE A 26 11.55 0.27 2.33
C ILE A 26 11.37 -0.24 3.75
N PHE A 27 12.34 0.02 4.63
CA PHE A 27 12.26 -0.31 6.05
C PHE A 27 11.15 0.54 6.68
N PHE A 28 9.89 0.23 6.34
CA PHE A 28 8.75 0.64 7.13
C PHE A 28 8.92 -0.11 8.44
N ASN A 29 9.35 0.63 9.47
CA ASN A 29 9.39 0.13 10.83
C ASN A 29 8.07 -0.63 11.11
N LYS A 30 8.13 -1.75 11.83
CA LYS A 30 7.00 -2.67 12.04
C LYS A 30 5.72 -1.93 12.45
N ASN A 31 5.88 -0.81 13.15
CA ASN A 31 4.85 0.13 13.59
C ASN A 31 4.04 0.76 12.43
N TYR A 32 4.65 1.10 11.30
CA TYR A 32 3.96 1.72 10.14
C TYR A 32 2.95 0.78 9.47
N ARG A 33 3.19 -0.53 9.52
CA ARG A 33 2.23 -1.53 9.02
C ARG A 33 0.94 -1.50 9.83
N TYR A 34 1.03 -1.38 11.15
CA TYR A 34 -0.14 -1.27 12.01
C TYR A 34 -0.89 0.04 11.76
N ILE A 35 -0.18 1.17 11.62
CA ILE A 35 -0.80 2.47 11.30
C ILE A 35 -1.60 2.39 10.00
N PHE A 36 -1.06 1.77 8.96
CA PHE A 36 -1.75 1.61 7.68
C PHE A 36 -3.03 0.77 7.80
N ILE A 37 -2.96 -0.37 8.49
CA ILE A 37 -4.12 -1.24 8.72
C ILE A 37 -5.18 -0.55 9.59
N ILE A 38 -4.75 0.19 10.62
CA ILE A 38 -5.68 0.96 11.47
C ILE A 38 -6.36 2.05 10.63
N ASN A 39 -5.62 2.78 9.81
CA ASN A 39 -6.16 3.82 8.95
C ASN A 39 -7.22 3.29 7.99
N GLU A 40 -7.03 2.07 7.49
CA GLU A 40 -8.01 1.34 6.67
C GLU A 40 -9.28 0.97 7.41
N LEU A 41 -9.16 0.50 8.66
CA LEU A 41 -10.31 0.18 9.50
C LEU A 41 -11.07 1.46 9.88
N VAL A 42 -10.36 2.52 10.24
CA VAL A 42 -10.93 3.83 10.55
C VAL A 42 -11.70 4.38 9.35
N LEU A 43 -11.16 4.23 8.14
CA LEU A 43 -11.83 4.62 6.90
C LEU A 43 -13.19 3.91 6.75
N GLY A 44 -13.20 2.58 6.93
CA GLY A 44 -14.43 1.80 6.87
C GLY A 44 -15.46 2.25 7.92
N VAL A 45 -15.01 2.50 9.15
CA VAL A 45 -15.88 3.00 10.22
C VAL A 45 -16.47 4.37 9.88
N ILE A 46 -15.67 5.31 9.38
CA ILE A 46 -16.13 6.64 8.96
C ILE A 46 -17.23 6.52 7.90
N PHE A 47 -17.06 5.65 6.90
CA PHE A 47 -18.07 5.45 5.86
C PHE A 47 -19.34 4.81 6.40
N ILE A 48 -19.24 3.85 7.31
CA ILE A 48 -20.42 3.21 7.92
C ILE A 48 -21.18 4.23 8.77
N VAL A 49 -20.50 4.95 9.66
CA VAL A 49 -21.11 5.96 10.53
C VAL A 49 -21.70 7.11 9.70
N GLY A 50 -20.96 7.60 8.70
CA GLY A 50 -21.44 8.61 7.77
C GLY A 50 -22.71 8.17 7.04
N SER A 51 -22.76 6.90 6.58
CA SER A 51 -23.95 6.32 5.96
C SER A 51 -25.14 6.29 6.92
N VAL A 52 -24.94 5.94 8.18
CA VAL A 52 -26.00 5.94 9.21
C VAL A 52 -26.52 7.36 9.47
N PHE A 53 -25.67 8.38 9.39
CA PHE A 53 -26.09 9.77 9.61
C PHE A 53 -27.08 10.27 8.53
N PHE A 54 -27.05 9.70 7.32
CA PHE A 54 -28.01 10.05 6.27
C PHE A 54 -29.46 9.64 6.57
N PHE A 55 -29.70 8.78 7.56
CA PHE A 55 -31.07 8.41 7.99
C PHE A 55 -31.73 9.49 8.86
N PHE A 56 -30.97 10.48 9.34
CA PHE A 56 -31.47 11.54 10.22
C PHE A 56 -31.19 12.92 9.59
N GLU A 57 -32.23 13.69 9.30
CA GLU A 57 -32.07 15.00 8.64
C GLU A 57 -31.16 15.95 9.43
N SER A 58 -31.21 15.90 10.77
CA SER A 58 -30.36 16.70 11.66
C SER A 58 -28.86 16.33 11.61
N LEU A 59 -28.52 15.09 11.25
CA LEU A 59 -27.13 14.60 11.19
C LEU A 59 -26.55 14.60 9.77
N LYS A 60 -27.38 14.89 8.76
CA LYS A 60 -27.01 14.80 7.34
C LYS A 60 -25.80 15.68 6.99
N THR A 61 -25.70 16.89 7.54
CA THR A 61 -24.52 17.76 7.36
C THR A 61 -23.25 17.10 7.91
N ALA A 62 -23.33 16.46 9.09
CA ALA A 62 -22.20 15.72 9.65
C ALA A 62 -21.86 14.48 8.80
N GLY A 63 -22.87 13.78 8.27
CA GLY A 63 -22.68 12.66 7.34
C GLY A 63 -21.96 13.07 6.05
N ILE A 64 -22.30 14.23 5.49
CA ILE A 64 -21.61 14.81 4.32
C ILE A 64 -20.14 15.06 4.64
N ILE A 65 -19.84 15.69 5.78
CA ILE A 65 -18.46 15.95 6.20
C ILE A 65 -17.67 14.65 6.36
N LEU A 66 -18.26 13.63 7.00
CA LEU A 66 -17.63 12.31 7.17
C LEU A 66 -17.31 11.67 5.81
N PHE A 67 -18.22 11.75 4.83
CA PHE A 67 -17.95 11.24 3.49
C PHE A 67 -16.91 12.03 2.72
N VAL A 68 -16.85 13.35 2.86
CA VAL A 68 -15.79 14.15 2.22
C VAL A 68 -14.42 13.77 2.79
N VAL A 69 -14.31 13.68 4.12
CA VAL A 69 -13.07 13.29 4.81
C VAL A 69 -12.70 11.84 4.45
N GLY A 70 -13.64 10.91 4.52
CA GLY A 70 -13.42 9.51 4.13
C GLY A 70 -12.98 9.39 2.67
N SER A 71 -13.59 10.17 1.77
CA SER A 71 -13.21 10.19 0.35
C SER A 71 -11.80 10.72 0.13
N ALA A 72 -11.38 11.74 0.87
CA ALA A 72 -9.99 12.20 0.85
C ALA A 72 -9.03 11.10 1.34
N GLN A 73 -9.41 10.36 2.39
CA GLN A 73 -8.60 9.29 2.98
C GLN A 73 -8.46 8.06 2.05
N LEU A 74 -9.42 7.80 1.15
CA LEU A 74 -9.30 6.75 0.12
C LEU A 74 -8.08 6.92 -0.80
N PHE A 75 -7.60 8.15 -1.01
CA PHE A 75 -6.47 8.42 -1.90
C PHE A 75 -5.12 7.98 -1.34
N ILE A 76 -5.01 7.66 -0.04
CA ILE A 76 -3.74 7.25 0.57
C ILE A 76 -3.17 6.01 -0.13
N ARG A 77 -3.97 4.95 -0.32
CA ARG A 77 -3.56 3.71 -0.99
C ARG A 77 -3.03 3.92 -2.43
N PRO A 78 -3.77 4.58 -3.34
CA PRO A 78 -3.30 4.79 -4.71
C PRO A 78 -2.07 5.70 -4.77
N ILE A 79 -1.96 6.72 -3.91
CA ILE A 79 -0.76 7.58 -3.86
C ILE A 79 0.48 6.76 -3.50
N LEU A 80 0.40 5.92 -2.45
CA LEU A 80 1.52 5.03 -2.10
C LEU A 80 1.89 4.08 -3.24
N LYS A 81 0.90 3.54 -3.96
CA LYS A 81 1.11 2.65 -5.11
C LYS A 81 1.82 3.36 -6.26
N ILE A 82 1.45 4.60 -6.58
CA ILE A 82 2.07 5.40 -7.64
C ILE A 82 3.52 5.75 -7.30
N LEU A 83 3.79 6.20 -6.07
CA LEU A 83 5.15 6.51 -5.60
C LEU A 83 6.07 5.28 -5.67
N HIS A 84 5.53 4.11 -5.37
CA HIS A 84 6.30 2.87 -5.46
C HIS A 84 6.54 2.43 -6.91
N ALA A 85 5.52 2.49 -7.77
CA ALA A 85 5.63 2.11 -9.18
C ALA A 85 6.66 2.96 -9.94
N THR A 86 6.74 4.26 -9.64
CA THR A 86 7.73 5.16 -10.27
C THR A 86 9.16 4.87 -9.81
N THR A 87 9.35 4.46 -8.55
CA THR A 87 10.67 4.11 -8.00
C THR A 87 11.19 2.79 -8.58
N LEU A 88 10.35 1.74 -8.62
CA LEU A 88 10.73 0.43 -9.17
C LEU A 88 11.13 0.49 -10.65
N ARG A 89 10.46 1.35 -11.43
CA ARG A 89 10.74 1.51 -12.86
C ARG A 89 12.15 2.03 -13.13
N LYS A 90 12.68 2.90 -12.26
CA LYS A 90 14.06 3.43 -12.37
C LYS A 90 15.12 2.37 -12.06
N ILE A 91 14.87 1.51 -11.07
CA ILE A 91 15.82 0.47 -10.64
C ILE A 91 15.91 -0.66 -11.69
N ASN A 92 14.78 -1.09 -12.25
CA ASN A 92 14.77 -2.13 -13.29
C ASN A 92 15.50 -1.67 -14.56
N GLN A 93 15.35 -0.41 -14.97
CA GLN A 93 16.07 0.14 -16.12
C GLN A 93 17.58 0.21 -15.90
N ALA A 94 18.03 0.50 -14.68
CA ALA A 94 19.44 0.49 -14.33
C ALA A 94 20.01 -0.95 -14.38
N ASN A 95 19.34 -1.92 -13.78
CA ASN A 95 19.79 -3.33 -13.79
C ASN A 95 19.84 -3.91 -15.21
N GLN A 96 18.86 -3.61 -16.06
CA GLN A 96 18.88 -4.07 -17.46
C GLN A 96 20.01 -3.45 -18.29
N ARG A 97 20.48 -2.24 -17.96
CA ARG A 97 21.65 -1.65 -18.62
C ARG A 97 22.96 -2.35 -18.23
N TYR A 98 23.10 -2.80 -16.99
CA TYR A 98 24.29 -3.54 -16.55
C TYR A 98 24.39 -4.92 -17.24
N GLU A 99 23.28 -5.66 -17.37
CA GLU A 99 23.24 -6.96 -18.06
C GLU A 99 23.56 -6.89 -19.57
N MET A 100 23.53 -5.69 -20.16
CA MET A 100 23.84 -5.45 -21.58
C MET A 100 25.29 -4.96 -21.81
N MET A 101 26.04 -4.72 -20.74
CA MET A 101 27.43 -4.24 -20.76
C MET A 101 28.43 -5.33 -20.34
N ASP A 102 27.95 -6.46 -19.83
CA ASP A 102 28.68 -7.70 -19.51
C ASP A 102 28.46 -8.76 -20.61
#